data_AF-A0A067FPD1-F1
#
_entry.id   AF-A0A067FPD1-F1
#
_cell.length_a   1.000
_cell.length_b   1.000
_cell.length_c   1.000
_cell.angle_alpha   90.00
_cell.angle_beta   90.00
_cell.angle_gamma   90.00
#
_symmetry.space_group_name_H-M   'P 1'
#
loop_
_entity.id
_entity.type
_entity.pdbx_description
1 polymer ?
#
loop_
_entity_poly.entity_id
_entity_poly.type
_entity_poly.pdbx_seq_one_letter_code
_entity_poly.pdbx_strand_id
1 'polypeptide(L)' 'HSWMEDVIVPGFYGSDSGYTGHYILICGYDANSDEFEIRDPASCRKREKVTLKCLEEARKSFGTDEDLLLISLEKTEK' A
#
# COMPACT_ATOMS: atom_id res chain seq x y z
N HIS A 1 14.57 -6.36 31.63
CA HIS A 1 14.78 -5.80 30.28
C HIS A 1 13.42 -5.74 29.60
N SER A 2 12.75 -4.59 29.76
CA SER A 2 11.43 -4.32 29.19
C SER A 2 11.58 -4.05 27.70
N TRP A 3 11.09 -4.98 26.89
CA TRP A 3 10.77 -4.74 25.50
C TRP A 3 9.51 -3.88 25.52
N MET A 4 9.68 -2.57 25.50
CA MET A 4 8.57 -1.65 25.26
C MET A 4 8.14 -1.88 23.82
N GLU A 5 6.94 -2.41 23.64
CA GLU A 5 6.27 -2.41 22.35
C GLU A 5 6.27 -0.99 21.80
N ASP A 6 6.95 -0.81 20.66
CA ASP A 6 6.93 0.42 19.87
C ASP A 6 5.51 0.56 19.28
N VAL A 7 4.59 1.06 20.10
CA VAL A 7 3.26 1.48 19.66
C VAL A 7 3.48 2.73 18.82
N ILE A 8 3.52 2.56 17.51
CA ILE A 8 3.55 3.68 16.58
C ILE A 8 2.19 4.38 16.69
N VAL A 9 2.13 5.44 17.51
CA VAL A 9 0.99 6.36 17.56
C VAL A 9 1.22 7.40 16.46
N PRO A 10 0.43 7.41 15.37
CA PRO A 10 0.56 8.46 14.36
C PRO A 10 -0.06 9.74 14.93
N GLY A 11 0.78 10.72 15.29
CA GLY A 11 0.31 12.08 15.60
C GLY A 11 0.95 12.83 16.77
N PHE A 12 2.06 12.37 17.37
CA PHE A 12 2.64 13.03 18.55
C PHE A 12 4.04 13.67 18.35
N TYR A 13 4.41 14.03 17.11
CA TYR A 13 5.54 14.93 16.87
C TYR A 13 5.04 16.23 16.25
N GLY A 14 5.38 17.35 16.90
CA GLY A 14 4.87 18.69 16.61
C GLY A 14 5.20 19.20 15.20
N SER A 15 4.23 19.93 14.65
CA SER A 15 4.34 20.98 13.62
C SER A 15 5.23 20.82 12.37
N ASP A 16 5.58 19.59 12.00
CA ASP A 16 5.88 19.20 10.62
C ASP A 16 5.44 17.75 10.45
N SER A 17 4.16 17.54 10.11
CA SER A 17 3.62 16.22 9.79
C SER A 17 4.10 15.80 8.39
N GLY A 18 5.42 15.64 8.24
CA GLY A 18 6.03 15.25 6.98
C GLY A 18 5.39 13.96 6.46
N TYR A 19 5.02 13.95 5.18
CA TYR A 19 4.53 12.76 4.50
C TYR A 19 5.60 11.66 4.59
N THR A 20 5.33 10.62 5.38
CA THR A 20 6.26 9.50 5.60
C THR A 20 6.18 8.44 4.51
N GLY A 21 5.25 8.59 3.56
CA GLY A 21 4.97 7.61 2.51
C GLY A 21 3.56 7.03 2.62
N HIS A 22 3.09 6.44 1.52
CA HIS A 22 1.80 5.76 1.42
C HIS A 22 1.96 4.50 0.58
N TYR A 23 1.40 3.38 1.04
CA TYR A 23 1.43 2.11 0.33
C TYR A 23 0.01 1.63 0.06
N ILE A 24 -0.14 0.89 -1.03
CA ILE A 24 -1.35 0.14 -1.37
C ILE A 24 -1.00 -1.33 -1.55
N LEU A 25 -1.95 -2.23 -1.32
CA LEU A 25 -1.77 -3.64 -1.62
C LEU A 25 -2.43 -3.98 -2.96
N ILE A 26 -1.65 -4.56 -3.87
CA ILE A 26 -2.18 -5.18 -5.09
C ILE A 26 -2.57 -6.62 -4.74
N CYS A 27 -3.87 -6.91 -4.77
CA CYS A 27 -4.42 -8.21 -4.37
C CYS A 27 -4.63 -9.17 -5.54
N GLY A 28 -4.77 -8.64 -6.76
CA GLY A 28 -5.01 -9.45 -7.95
C GLY A 28 -5.10 -8.59 -9.21
N TYR A 29 -5.11 -9.27 -10.35
CA TYR A 29 -5.18 -8.67 -11.68
C TYR A 29 -6.24 -9.39 -12.52
N ASP A 30 -7.11 -8.63 -13.17
CA ASP A 30 -8.11 -9.11 -14.13
C ASP A 30 -7.65 -8.79 -15.55
N ALA A 31 -7.21 -9.82 -16.27
CA ALA A 31 -6.71 -9.69 -17.64
C ALA A 31 -7.78 -9.31 -18.67
N ASN A 32 -9.07 -9.43 -18.34
CA ASN A 32 -10.14 -9.07 -19.28
C ASN A 32 -10.42 -7.57 -19.28
N SER A 33 -10.34 -6.92 -18.11
CA SER A 33 -10.56 -5.49 -17.98
C SER A 33 -9.27 -4.67 -17.86
N ASP A 34 -8.10 -5.32 -17.79
CA ASP A 34 -6.79 -4.67 -17.58
C ASP A 34 -6.78 -3.85 -16.27
N GLU A 35 -7.35 -4.44 -15.21
CA GLU A 35 -7.52 -3.79 -13.90
C GLU A 35 -6.90 -4.61 -12.76
N PHE A 36 -6.41 -3.89 -11.76
CA PHE A 36 -5.92 -4.43 -10.51
C PHE A 36 -6.96 -4.25 -9.40
N GLU A 37 -7.16 -5.29 -8.60
CA GLU A 37 -7.83 -5.16 -7.30
C GLU A 37 -6.81 -4.65 -6.29
N ILE A 38 -7.11 -3.51 -5.66
CA ILE A 38 -6.26 -2.89 -4.65
C ILE A 38 -6.97 -2.76 -3.30
N ARG A 39 -6.17 -2.72 -2.24
CA ARG A 39 -6.59 -2.30 -0.91
C ARG A 39 -5.73 -1.13 -0.45
N ASP A 40 -6.41 -0.06 -0.09
CA ASP A 40 -5.80 1.17 0.40
C ASP A 40 -6.12 1.30 1.92
N PRO A 41 -5.11 1.28 2.81
CA PRO A 41 -5.29 1.48 4.25
C PRO A 41 -5.90 2.84 4.63
N ALA A 42 -5.71 3.88 3.80
CA ALA A 42 -6.26 5.21 3.99
C ALA A 42 -7.69 5.36 3.43
N SER A 43 -8.17 4.38 2.67
CA SER A 43 -9.53 4.36 2.14
C SER A 43 -10.50 3.65 3.07
N CYS A 44 -11.71 4.21 3.22
CA CYS A 44 -12.81 3.54 3.89
C CYS A 44 -13.38 2.36 3.07
N ARG A 45 -13.03 2.24 1.78
CA ARG A 45 -13.52 1.18 0.90
C ARG A 45 -12.68 -0.08 1.10
N LYS A 46 -13.34 -1.22 1.26
CA LYS A 46 -12.67 -2.50 1.50
C LYS A 46 -11.92 -3.04 0.27
N ARG A 47 -12.37 -2.68 -0.93
CA ARG A 47 -11.82 -3.14 -2.22
C ARG A 47 -12.03 -2.04 -3.24
N GLU A 48 -10.99 -1.75 -3.98
CA GLU A 48 -11.04 -0.80 -5.10
C GLU A 48 -10.40 -1.43 -6.34
N LYS A 49 -10.74 -0.88 -7.50
CA LYS A 49 -10.16 -1.29 -8.78
C LYS A 49 -9.48 -0.10 -9.42
N VAL A 50 -8.31 -0.35 -10.00
CA VAL A 50 -7.54 0.64 -10.76
C VAL A 50 -7.08 0.00 -12.07
N THR A 51 -7.11 0.76 -13.17
CA THR A 51 -6.58 0.25 -14.44
C THR A 51 -5.07 0.12 -14.38
N LEU A 52 -4.50 -0.79 -15.18
CA LEU A 52 -3.04 -0.91 -15.36
C LEU A 52 -2.41 0.44 -15.69
N LYS A 53 -3.04 1.18 -16.61
CA LYS A 53 -2.54 2.50 -17.03
C LYS A 53 -2.46 3.46 -15.84
N CYS A 54 -3.55 3.60 -15.07
CA CYS A 54 -3.57 4.54 -13.94
C CYS A 54 -2.57 4.13 -12.84
N LEU A 55 -2.40 2.84 -12.58
CA LEU A 55 -1.44 2.34 -11.60
C LEU A 55 0.01 2.65 -12.03
N GLU A 56 0.34 2.41 -13.31
CA GLU A 56 1.68 2.67 -13.84
C GLU A 56 2.01 4.17 -13.91
N GLU A 57 1.04 5.02 -14.24
CA GLU A 57 1.22 6.48 -14.21
C GLU A 57 1.39 6.98 -12.77
N ALA A 58 0.59 6.47 -11.83
CA ALA A 58 0.68 6.87 -10.43
C ALA A 58 2.02 6.46 -9.80
N ARG A 59 2.49 5.23 -10.04
CA ARG A 59 3.77 4.72 -9.52
C ARG A 59 4.99 5.50 -10.04
N LYS A 60 4.90 6.09 -11.24
CA LYS A 60 5.99 6.88 -11.87
C LYS A 60 5.84 8.39 -11.63
N SER A 61 4.82 8.80 -10.88
CA SER A 61 4.57 10.20 -10.64
C SER A 61 5.54 10.77 -9.62
N PHE A 62 5.86 12.05 -9.75
CA PHE A 62 6.75 12.74 -8.83
C PHE A 62 6.28 12.60 -7.37
N GLY A 63 7.19 12.25 -6.47
CA GLY A 63 6.90 12.01 -5.05
C GLY A 63 6.59 10.55 -4.71
N THR A 64 6.67 9.64 -5.68
CA THR A 64 6.70 8.20 -5.46
C THR A 64 8.10 7.65 -5.70
N ASP A 65 8.39 6.50 -5.10
CA ASP A 65 9.67 5.80 -5.14
C ASP A 65 9.77 4.76 -6.26
N GLU A 66 8.70 4.61 -7.07
CA GLU A 66 8.61 3.62 -8.14
C GLU A 66 8.76 2.14 -7.69
N ASP A 67 8.81 1.86 -6.40
CA ASP A 67 9.14 0.53 -5.89
C ASP A 67 7.92 -0.42 -5.88
N LEU A 68 8.20 -1.72 -6.01
CA LEU A 68 7.21 -2.80 -5.83
C LEU A 68 7.78 -3.87 -4.89
N LEU A 69 7.11 -4.05 -3.75
CA LEU A 69 7.46 -5.09 -2.78
C LEU A 69 6.64 -6.36 -3.06
N LEU A 70 7.31 -7.42 -3.51
CA LEU A 70 6.68 -8.71 -3.74
C LEU A 70 6.74 -9.58 -2.49
N ILE A 71 5.58 -9.97 -1.97
CA ILE A 71 5.46 -10.85 -0.80
C ILE A 71 5.12 -12.25 -1.28
N SER A 72 6.00 -13.23 -1.00
CA SER A 72 5.71 -14.63 -1.25
C SER A 72 4.79 -15.16 -0.15
N LEU A 73 3.56 -15.54 -0.52
CA LEU A 73 2.71 -16.31 0.39
C LEU A 73 3.10 -17.78 0.30
N GLU A 74 3.78 -18.26 1.34
CA GLU A 74 3.90 -19.69 1.58
C GLU A 74 2.50 -20.29 1.80
N LYS A 75 2.16 -21.31 1.00
CA LYS A 75 0.90 -22.03 1.21
C LYS A 75 1.06 -22.85 2.49
N THR A 76 0.43 -22.42 3.57
CA THR A 76 0.22 -23.31 4.72
C THR A 76 -0.81 -24.35 4.28
N GLU A 77 -0.36 -25.54 3.90
CA GLU A 77 -1.24 -26.70 3.73
C GLU A 77 -1.93 -26.93 5.08
N LYS A 78 -3.26 -26.82 5.10
CA LYS A 78 -4.10 -27.14 6.26
C LYS A 78 -4.54 -28.59 6.20
#